data_AF-A0A6G2X7H7-F1
#
_entry.id   AF-A0A6G2X7H7-F1
#
_cell.length_a   1.000
_cell.length_b   1.000
_cell.length_c   1.000
_cell.angle_alpha   90.00
_cell.angle_beta   90.00
_cell.angle_gamma   90.00
#
_symmetry.space_group_name_H-M   'P 1'
#
loop_
_entity.id
_entity.type
_entity.pdbx_description
1 polymer ?
#
loop_
_entity_poly.entity_id
_entity_poly.type
_entity_poly.pdbx_seq_one_letter_code
_entity_poly.pdbx_strand_id
1 'polypeptide(L)'
;MEWLSAENVVAVGTAVLGIAASGLMLWYERRVPRRKRVGYRVQMDSPIGDDARSGRAGSRLGLFDETPGMADATLVLLRLENDGSQGITREDYTGPEPHGLTAVFVDRTIRGVSVTQPTDADHLMDHFTAERGFGYEGNRLRIPRVPLNRGDHFKLLVLLSGGDVGRGIRLTGGLRDGEVHPNRSATPDDKPPLFSRAARTITIMLTVCVVTLAAIVVVRDDDPPPVGCETGTLTLTGSTAFAPVLREAADKYEHDCEGSRITVDPHGSAAGIRDLAAAGARAGKGSPAVVALSDGPKPGGLPQLRENRVAVSVFALVVNDAVPLRNLSTDAVRRLFRGEVANWRRLGGPDLPVVLVGRDSGSGTRQVFQRRVLGGRAETAASSVDCVHKDDVSAPVVRCELDSTDQVLAQVARTRGAIGYSELNLAAEAKGVHRLDLDGEPASVDALEHGTSAYPYREIEYAYTYGNPPADSLASSFLTYLTRGNGQDVIRTHGHVPCWTPEGLKLCA
;
A
#
# COMPACT_ATOMS: atom_id res chain seq x y z
N MET A 1 5.35 -10.73 -7.02
CA MET A 1 5.02 -10.29 -5.64
C MET A 1 5.46 -8.84 -5.50
N GLU A 2 4.71 -7.92 -6.11
CA GLU A 2 4.95 -6.47 -6.00
C GLU A 2 3.99 -5.89 -4.97
N TRP A 3 4.23 -6.18 -3.69
CA TRP A 3 3.39 -5.65 -2.61
C TRP A 3 3.74 -4.18 -2.25
N LEU A 4 4.75 -3.61 -2.91
CA LEU A 4 5.30 -2.28 -2.66
C LEU A 4 4.92 -1.29 -3.77
N SER A 5 3.65 -1.23 -4.17
CA SER A 5 3.16 -0.06 -4.91
C SER A 5 3.21 1.17 -3.99
N ALA A 6 3.41 2.36 -4.56
CA ALA A 6 3.44 3.60 -3.78
C ALA A 6 2.15 3.79 -2.95
N GLU A 7 1.02 3.32 -3.48
CA GLU A 7 -0.28 3.34 -2.81
C GLU A 7 -0.33 2.37 -1.62
N ASN A 8 0.20 1.15 -1.75
CA ASN A 8 0.30 0.22 -0.64
C ASN A 8 1.22 0.74 0.47
N VAL A 9 2.29 1.45 0.12
CA VAL A 9 3.19 2.08 1.10
C VAL A 9 2.47 3.20 1.87
N VAL A 10 1.66 4.02 1.20
CA VAL A 10 0.86 5.06 1.85
C VAL A 10 -0.25 4.45 2.72
N ALA A 11 -0.93 3.41 2.23
CA ALA A 11 -1.99 2.72 2.97
C ALA A 11 -1.43 2.03 4.24
N VAL A 12 -0.33 1.29 4.12
CA VAL A 12 0.34 0.66 5.27
C VAL A 12 0.91 1.72 6.21
N GLY A 13 1.50 2.80 5.68
CA GLY A 13 2.03 3.90 6.47
C GLY A 13 0.97 4.60 7.33
N THR A 14 -0.21 4.87 6.76
CA THR A 14 -1.34 5.49 7.49
C THR A 14 -1.94 4.56 8.54
N ALA A 15 -2.05 3.26 8.24
CA ALA A 15 -2.50 2.25 9.21
C ALA A 15 -1.54 2.12 10.40
N VAL A 16 -0.23 2.06 10.15
CA VAL A 16 0.80 2.00 11.21
C VAL A 16 0.77 3.26 12.07
N LEU A 17 0.59 4.44 11.47
CA LEU A 17 0.53 5.71 12.18
C LEU A 17 -0.71 5.78 13.10
N GLY A 18 -1.86 5.24 12.67
CA GLY A 18 -3.06 5.12 13.49
C GLY A 18 -2.89 4.17 14.70
N ILE A 19 -2.20 3.04 14.48
CA ILE A 19 -1.87 2.09 15.56
C ILE A 19 -0.87 2.73 16.55
N ALA A 20 0.16 3.41 16.04
CA ALA A 20 1.16 4.08 16.85
C ALA A 20 0.55 5.19 17.71
N ALA A 21 -0.33 6.01 17.15
CA ALA A 21 -1.05 7.05 17.89
C ALA A 21 -1.91 6.46 19.02
N SER A 22 -2.59 5.35 18.76
CA SER A 22 -3.38 4.61 19.77
C SER A 22 -2.48 4.05 20.88
N GLY A 23 -1.33 3.48 20.52
CA GLY A 23 -0.31 2.99 21.46
C GLY A 23 0.30 4.12 22.31
N LEU A 24 0.58 5.28 21.70
CA LEU A 24 1.13 6.45 22.38
C LEU A 24 0.13 7.02 23.40
N MET A 25 -1.17 7.05 23.06
CA MET A 25 -2.23 7.46 23.99
C MET A 25 -2.36 6.49 25.16
N LEU A 26 -2.33 5.17 24.90
CA LEU A 26 -2.33 4.14 25.95
C LEU A 26 -1.11 4.25 26.87
N TRP A 27 0.05 4.58 26.30
CA TRP A 27 1.28 4.81 27.06
C TRP A 27 1.18 6.06 27.93
N TYR A 28 0.62 7.15 27.38
CA TYR A 28 0.40 8.41 28.08
C TYR A 28 -0.58 8.24 29.26
N GLU A 29 -1.74 7.59 29.07
CA GLU A 29 -2.68 7.31 30.17
C GLU A 29 -2.08 6.38 31.23
N ARG A 30 -1.28 5.37 30.84
CA ARG A 30 -0.59 4.49 31.81
C ARG A 30 0.51 5.21 32.59
N ARG A 31 1.18 6.19 31.99
CA ARG A 31 2.28 6.94 32.61
C ARG A 31 1.83 8.17 33.38
N VAL A 32 0.65 8.72 33.09
CA VAL A 32 0.09 9.90 33.74
C VAL A 32 -1.19 9.57 34.51
N PRO A 33 -1.10 9.20 35.80
CA PRO A 33 -2.29 9.33 36.66
C PRO A 33 -1.89 9.77 38.05
N ARG A 34 -2.15 11.02 38.46
CA ARG A 34 -1.71 11.47 39.78
C ARG A 34 -2.66 12.47 40.42
N ARG A 35 -3.70 11.96 41.10
CA ARG A 35 -4.45 12.70 42.13
C ARG A 35 -4.11 12.12 43.50
N LYS A 36 -3.86 12.99 44.46
CA LYS A 36 -3.73 12.63 45.89
C LYS A 36 -5.14 12.36 46.43
N ARG A 37 -5.36 11.21 47.06
CA ARG A 37 -6.68 10.82 47.57
C ARG A 37 -6.55 10.23 48.96
N VAL A 38 -7.38 10.70 49.89
CA VAL A 38 -7.55 10.08 51.21
C VAL A 38 -8.96 9.53 51.29
N GLY A 39 -9.07 8.22 51.24
CA GLY A 39 -10.30 7.48 51.49
C GLY A 39 -10.50 7.29 53.00
N TYR A 40 -11.74 7.44 53.49
CA TYR A 40 -12.08 7.06 54.85
C TYR A 40 -13.31 6.16 54.91
N ARG A 41 -13.31 5.19 55.82
CA ARG A 41 -14.42 4.27 56.03
C ARG A 41 -14.61 3.87 57.49
N VAL A 42 -15.86 3.71 57.89
CA VAL A 42 -16.25 3.18 59.20
C VAL A 42 -16.20 1.65 59.10
N GLN A 43 -15.23 1.02 59.75
CA GLN A 43 -15.08 -0.44 59.78
C GLN A 43 -15.95 -1.09 60.86
N MET A 44 -16.22 -0.36 61.93
CA MET A 44 -17.04 -0.80 63.06
C MET A 44 -17.74 0.42 63.64
N ASP A 45 -19.02 0.28 63.98
CA ASP A 45 -19.80 1.19 64.81
C ASP A 45 -20.71 0.29 65.65
N SER A 46 -20.42 0.15 66.94
CA SER A 46 -21.06 -0.85 67.79
C SER A 46 -21.32 -0.32 69.19
N PRO A 47 -22.45 -0.68 69.83
CA PRO A 47 -22.72 -0.29 71.19
C PRO A 47 -21.85 -1.12 72.14
N ILE A 48 -21.44 -0.53 73.26
CA ILE A 48 -20.67 -1.19 74.33
C ILE A 48 -21.59 -1.68 75.46
N GLY A 49 -22.69 -0.95 75.75
CA GLY A 49 -23.71 -1.31 76.75
C GLY A 49 -25.01 -1.87 76.15
N ASP A 50 -26.03 -2.09 76.99
CA ASP A 50 -27.36 -2.54 76.55
C ASP A 50 -28.10 -1.37 75.87
N ASP A 51 -28.17 -1.40 74.54
CA ASP A 51 -28.77 -0.36 73.71
C ASP A 51 -30.31 -0.40 73.79
N ALA A 52 -30.86 -0.03 74.96
CA ALA A 52 -32.30 -0.13 75.26
C ALA A 52 -33.19 0.76 74.37
N ARG A 53 -32.61 1.68 73.57
CA ARG A 53 -33.36 2.61 72.71
C ARG A 53 -33.56 2.13 71.29
N SER A 54 -32.74 1.22 70.76
CA SER A 54 -32.75 0.90 69.33
C SER A 54 -33.67 -0.27 68.92
N GLY A 55 -34.40 -0.90 69.86
CA GLY A 55 -35.42 -1.91 69.56
C GLY A 55 -34.89 -3.17 68.84
N ARG A 56 -33.57 -3.31 68.65
CA ARG A 56 -32.94 -4.49 68.10
C ARG A 56 -32.57 -5.42 69.25
N ALA A 57 -33.40 -6.44 69.43
CA ALA A 57 -33.21 -7.50 70.40
C ALA A 57 -31.85 -8.20 70.20
N GLY A 58 -30.90 -7.87 71.06
CA GLY A 58 -29.62 -8.56 71.21
C GLY A 58 -29.10 -8.26 72.60
N SER A 59 -29.62 -8.98 73.60
CA SER A 59 -29.19 -8.88 75.00
C SER A 59 -27.70 -9.17 75.10
N ARG A 60 -26.88 -8.12 75.31
CA ARG A 60 -25.46 -8.24 75.56
C ARG A 60 -25.23 -7.81 77.00
N LEU A 61 -25.00 -8.79 77.87
CA LEU A 61 -24.67 -8.56 79.27
C LEU A 61 -23.33 -7.84 79.37
N GLY A 62 -23.35 -6.52 79.50
CA GLY A 62 -22.18 -5.67 79.70
C GLY A 62 -22.27 -4.97 81.05
N LEU A 63 -21.26 -5.10 81.92
CA LEU A 63 -21.17 -4.38 83.20
C LEU A 63 -20.86 -2.87 83.03
N PHE A 64 -20.97 -2.33 81.81
CA PHE A 64 -20.67 -0.94 81.49
C PHE A 64 -21.76 0.03 81.95
N ASP A 65 -22.97 -0.46 82.22
CA ASP A 65 -24.09 0.35 82.73
C ASP A 65 -23.86 0.87 84.15
N GLU A 66 -22.95 0.25 84.92
CA GLU A 66 -22.58 0.68 86.27
C GLU A 66 -21.56 1.83 86.27
N THR A 67 -20.99 2.18 85.11
CA THR A 67 -20.02 3.27 84.97
C THR A 67 -20.72 4.56 84.53
N PRO A 68 -20.61 5.68 85.27
CA PRO A 68 -21.29 6.92 84.92
C PRO A 68 -20.96 7.40 83.50
N GLY A 69 -22.00 7.61 82.67
CA GLY A 69 -21.87 8.15 81.31
C GLY A 69 -21.50 7.13 80.22
N MET A 70 -21.60 5.82 80.50
CA MET A 70 -21.27 4.74 79.55
C MET A 70 -22.49 3.92 79.08
N ALA A 71 -23.69 4.20 79.61
CA ALA A 71 -24.93 3.49 79.25
C ALA A 71 -25.35 3.67 77.76
N ASP A 72 -24.84 4.70 77.08
CA ASP A 72 -25.05 4.96 75.65
C ASP A 72 -23.73 5.00 74.88
N ALA A 73 -22.71 4.29 75.38
CA ALA A 73 -21.39 4.29 74.77
C ALA A 73 -21.36 3.48 73.46
N THR A 74 -20.78 4.08 72.42
CA THR A 74 -20.51 3.42 71.14
C THR A 74 -19.03 3.43 70.84
N LEU A 75 -18.56 2.37 70.18
CA LEU A 75 -17.18 2.21 69.73
C LEU A 75 -17.14 2.25 68.21
N VAL A 76 -16.38 3.21 67.67
CA VAL A 76 -16.20 3.37 66.23
C VAL A 76 -14.76 3.09 65.83
N LEU A 77 -14.55 2.24 64.82
CA LEU A 77 -13.25 2.05 64.17
C LEU A 77 -13.26 2.74 62.80
N LEU A 78 -12.63 3.92 62.72
CA LEU A 78 -12.51 4.71 61.49
C LEU A 78 -11.16 4.41 60.84
N ARG A 79 -11.17 3.87 59.62
CA ARG A 79 -9.96 3.66 58.81
C ARG A 79 -9.78 4.80 57.83
N LEU A 80 -8.59 5.39 57.80
CA LEU A 80 -8.16 6.37 56.79
C LEU A 80 -7.01 5.75 55.99
N GLU A 81 -7.04 5.87 54.67
CA GLU A 81 -6.03 5.31 53.78
C GLU A 81 -5.75 6.20 52.56
N ASN A 82 -4.51 6.14 52.06
CA ASN A 82 -4.18 6.71 50.77
C ASN A 82 -4.50 5.71 49.65
N ASP A 83 -5.71 5.84 49.10
CA ASP A 83 -6.19 5.06 47.94
C ASP A 83 -5.89 5.76 46.59
N GLY A 84 -5.07 6.82 46.62
CA GLY A 84 -4.54 7.51 45.47
C GLY A 84 -3.32 6.85 44.85
N SER A 85 -2.82 7.42 43.75
CA SER A 85 -1.63 6.93 43.03
C SER A 85 -0.34 7.68 43.40
N GLN A 86 -0.43 8.73 44.23
CA GLN A 86 0.70 9.51 44.75
C GLN A 86 0.81 9.37 46.26
N GLY A 87 2.03 9.47 46.78
CA GLY A 87 2.24 9.72 48.21
C GLY A 87 1.74 11.11 48.61
N ILE A 88 1.34 11.25 49.87
CA ILE A 88 0.84 12.48 50.48
C ILE A 88 1.88 12.92 51.50
N THR A 89 2.35 14.17 51.41
CA THR A 89 3.27 14.76 52.39
C THR A 89 2.53 15.70 53.34
N ARG A 90 3.23 16.24 54.35
CA ARG A 90 2.62 17.19 55.30
C ARG A 90 2.15 18.48 54.64
N GLU A 91 2.87 18.92 53.62
CA GLU A 91 2.63 20.15 52.87
C GLU A 91 1.40 20.05 51.96
N ASP A 92 0.90 18.83 51.74
CA ASP A 92 -0.26 18.58 50.89
C ASP A 92 -1.59 18.86 51.59
N TYR A 93 -1.61 18.87 52.92
CA TYR A 93 -2.81 19.22 53.68
C TYR A 93 -3.04 20.74 53.63
N THR A 94 -4.21 21.16 53.17
CA THR A 94 -4.50 22.59 52.92
C THR A 94 -5.08 23.33 54.12
N GLY A 95 -5.40 22.62 55.22
CA GLY A 95 -5.92 23.24 56.44
C GLY A 95 -4.90 24.22 57.04
N PRO A 96 -5.31 25.40 57.52
CA PRO A 96 -4.41 26.35 58.18
C PRO A 96 -4.02 25.93 59.59
N GLU A 97 -4.77 25.00 60.18
CA GLU A 97 -4.59 24.51 61.55
C GLU A 97 -3.43 23.50 61.64
N PRO A 98 -2.90 23.24 62.86
CA PRO A 98 -1.82 22.25 63.06
C PRO A 98 -2.24 20.82 62.67
N HIS A 99 -3.54 20.54 62.58
CA HIS A 99 -4.09 19.28 62.11
C HIS A 99 -4.48 19.34 60.63
N GLY A 100 -4.43 18.20 59.93
CA GLY A 100 -4.70 18.12 58.50
C GLY A 100 -6.15 17.81 58.17
N LEU A 101 -6.80 16.98 58.99
CA LEU A 101 -8.16 16.51 58.78
C LEU A 101 -8.95 16.56 60.10
N THR A 102 -10.26 16.66 60.02
CA THR A 102 -11.16 16.68 61.19
C THR A 102 -12.31 15.73 60.96
N ALA A 103 -12.45 14.72 61.83
CA ALA A 103 -13.60 13.83 61.83
C ALA A 103 -14.67 14.37 62.78
N VAL A 104 -15.88 14.59 62.26
CA VAL A 104 -17.04 15.07 63.01
C VAL A 104 -18.03 13.94 63.19
N PHE A 105 -18.33 13.59 64.44
CA PHE A 105 -19.30 12.57 64.81
C PHE A 105 -20.65 13.24 65.07
N VAL A 106 -21.62 13.05 64.19
CA VAL A 106 -22.94 13.71 64.31
C VAL A 106 -23.69 13.12 65.50
N ASP A 107 -24.29 14.00 66.33
CA ASP A 107 -25.07 13.65 67.53
C ASP A 107 -24.36 12.77 68.56
N ARG A 108 -23.01 12.74 68.55
CA ARG A 108 -22.19 11.91 69.45
C ARG A 108 -21.02 12.70 70.01
N THR A 109 -20.66 12.47 71.27
CA THR A 109 -19.55 13.14 71.97
C THR A 109 -18.39 12.17 72.17
N ILE A 110 -17.16 12.59 71.88
CA ILE A 110 -15.95 11.77 72.02
C ILE A 110 -15.51 11.71 73.48
N ARG A 111 -15.30 10.50 74.00
CA ARG A 111 -14.80 10.22 75.36
C ARG A 111 -13.35 9.75 75.38
N GLY A 112 -12.89 9.16 74.28
CA GLY A 112 -11.51 8.72 74.13
C GLY A 112 -11.21 8.31 72.69
N VAL A 113 -9.93 8.30 72.34
CA VAL A 113 -9.44 7.84 71.04
C VAL A 113 -8.14 7.08 71.22
N SER A 114 -8.00 6.00 70.46
CA SER A 114 -6.75 5.25 70.31
C SER A 114 -6.43 5.11 68.81
N VAL A 115 -5.15 5.20 68.46
CA VAL A 115 -4.67 5.01 67.11
C VAL A 115 -4.12 3.59 67.00
N THR A 116 -4.57 2.86 66.00
CA THR A 116 -4.11 1.49 65.70
C THR A 116 -3.62 1.46 64.27
N GLN A 117 -2.53 0.73 64.02
CA GLN A 117 -1.89 0.64 62.71
C GLN A 117 -1.69 -0.83 62.30
N PRO A 118 -1.52 -1.12 61.01
CA PRO A 118 -0.90 -2.37 60.56
C PRO A 118 0.59 -2.42 60.99
N THR A 119 1.15 -3.64 61.03
CA THR A 119 2.45 -3.97 61.62
C THR A 119 3.69 -3.41 60.88
N ASP A 120 3.51 -2.72 59.76
CA ASP A 120 4.56 -2.31 58.82
C ASP A 120 4.73 -0.78 58.68
N ALA A 121 4.02 0.03 59.48
CA ALA A 121 3.96 1.48 59.31
C ALA A 121 4.29 2.30 60.58
N ASP A 122 5.19 1.82 61.44
CA ASP A 122 5.54 2.42 62.75
C ASP A 122 5.80 3.93 62.74
N HIS A 123 6.40 4.44 61.66
CA HIS A 123 6.69 5.85 61.46
C HIS A 123 5.45 6.75 61.46
N LEU A 124 4.24 6.21 61.22
CA LEU A 124 3.00 6.97 61.25
C LEU A 124 2.59 7.36 62.67
N MET A 125 2.91 6.54 63.67
CA MET A 125 2.47 6.76 65.06
C MET A 125 3.08 8.03 65.67
N ASP A 126 4.31 8.37 65.29
CA ASP A 126 4.99 9.59 65.74
C ASP A 126 4.19 10.87 65.41
N HIS A 127 3.29 10.82 64.44
CA HIS A 127 2.47 11.96 64.04
C HIS A 127 1.31 12.24 65.00
N PHE A 128 0.88 11.27 65.82
CA PHE A 128 -0.31 11.37 66.67
C PHE A 128 0.01 11.91 68.07
N THR A 129 0.55 13.14 68.13
CA THR A 129 0.83 13.85 69.39
C THR A 129 -0.03 15.11 69.53
N ALA A 130 -0.25 15.55 70.76
CA ALA A 130 -0.99 16.78 71.05
C ALA A 130 -0.34 18.00 70.38
N GLU A 131 0.99 18.07 70.37
CA GLU A 131 1.77 19.13 69.70
C GLU A 131 1.53 19.19 68.18
N ARG A 132 1.26 18.02 67.56
CA ARG A 132 0.95 17.91 66.13
C ARG A 132 -0.56 18.06 65.84
N GLY A 133 -1.32 18.54 66.82
CA GLY A 133 -2.74 18.82 66.69
C GLY A 133 -3.66 17.60 66.86
N PHE A 134 -3.14 16.46 67.34
CA PHE A 134 -3.99 15.30 67.65
C PHE A 134 -4.76 15.54 68.94
N GLY A 135 -6.05 15.30 68.90
CA GLY A 135 -6.92 15.41 70.08
C GLY A 135 -8.36 15.58 69.68
N TYR A 136 -9.24 15.63 70.67
CA TYR A 136 -10.67 15.78 70.44
C TYR A 136 -11.27 16.85 71.34
N GLU A 137 -12.40 17.39 70.91
CA GLU A 137 -13.19 18.36 71.65
C GLU A 137 -14.66 18.21 71.25
N GLY A 138 -15.53 17.93 72.23
CA GLY A 138 -16.93 17.63 71.97
C GLY A 138 -17.08 16.47 70.98
N ASN A 139 -17.60 16.76 69.78
CA ASN A 139 -17.84 15.79 68.73
C ASN A 139 -16.82 15.81 67.57
N ARG A 140 -15.73 16.58 67.72
CA ARG A 140 -14.71 16.77 66.69
C ARG A 140 -13.40 16.10 67.10
N LEU A 141 -12.89 15.23 66.25
CA LEU A 141 -11.57 14.61 66.36
C LEU A 141 -10.63 15.27 65.36
N ARG A 142 -9.60 15.95 65.86
CA ARG A 142 -8.54 16.60 65.07
C ARG A 142 -7.46 15.56 64.75
N ILE A 143 -7.18 15.37 63.46
CA ILE A 143 -6.23 14.37 62.94
C ILE A 143 -5.03 15.13 62.33
N PRO A 144 -3.80 14.90 62.83
CA PRO A 144 -2.58 15.54 62.35
C PRO A 144 -2.33 15.40 60.84
N ARG A 145 -1.38 16.18 60.33
CA ARG A 145 -0.84 16.00 58.98
C ARG A 145 0.08 14.77 58.96
N VAL A 146 -0.49 13.64 58.55
CA VAL A 146 0.19 12.34 58.49
C VAL A 146 0.64 12.09 57.04
N PRO A 147 1.95 12.02 56.74
CA PRO A 147 2.41 11.54 55.44
C PRO A 147 1.91 10.12 55.19
N LEU A 148 1.40 9.85 53.99
CA LEU A 148 0.89 8.53 53.62
C LEU A 148 1.45 8.15 52.25
N ASN A 149 2.26 7.11 52.18
CA ASN A 149 2.59 6.49 50.90
C ASN A 149 1.36 5.82 50.30
N ARG A 150 1.45 5.42 49.03
CA ARG A 150 0.38 4.72 48.35
C ARG A 150 0.05 3.41 49.09
N GLY A 151 -1.20 3.26 49.54
CA GLY A 151 -1.67 2.09 50.28
C GLY A 151 -1.50 2.18 51.80
N ASP A 152 -0.77 3.17 52.31
CA ASP A 152 -0.63 3.39 53.75
C ASP A 152 -1.98 3.74 54.36
N HIS A 153 -2.21 3.22 55.56
CA HIS A 153 -3.45 3.43 56.29
C HIS A 153 -3.23 3.39 57.79
N PHE A 154 -4.10 4.08 58.52
CA PHE A 154 -4.20 3.98 59.97
C PHE A 154 -5.67 3.89 60.38
N LYS A 155 -5.91 3.44 61.60
CA LYS A 155 -7.24 3.27 62.16
C LYS A 155 -7.36 4.03 63.47
N LEU A 156 -8.48 4.71 63.64
CA LEU A 156 -8.82 5.45 64.86
C LEU A 156 -9.96 4.69 65.54
N LEU A 157 -9.68 4.14 66.71
CA LEU A 157 -10.67 3.54 67.59
C LEU A 157 -11.19 4.65 68.52
N VAL A 158 -12.44 5.05 68.34
CA VAL A 158 -13.04 6.21 69.00
C VAL A 158 -14.17 5.72 69.91
N LEU A 159 -14.06 6.06 71.20
CA LEU A 159 -15.11 5.86 72.19
C LEU A 159 -16.02 7.09 72.20
N LEU A 160 -17.31 6.88 72.04
CA LEU A 160 -18.33 7.91 71.90
C LEU A 160 -19.45 7.70 72.94
N SER A 161 -20.17 8.76 73.32
CA SER A 161 -21.40 8.74 74.14
C SER A 161 -22.46 9.70 73.59
N GLY A 162 -23.72 9.59 74.01
CA GLY A 162 -24.78 10.57 73.73
C GLY A 162 -25.69 10.27 72.53
N GLY A 163 -25.41 9.26 71.70
CA GLY A 163 -26.19 8.97 70.49
C GLY A 163 -26.03 7.56 69.94
N ASP A 164 -26.99 7.13 69.13
CA ASP A 164 -27.12 5.74 68.64
C ASP A 164 -26.04 5.34 67.61
N VAL A 165 -25.93 4.02 67.37
CA VAL A 165 -25.12 3.43 66.31
C VAL A 165 -25.60 3.89 64.93
N GLY A 166 -24.66 4.13 64.00
CA GLY A 166 -24.97 4.45 62.60
C GLY A 166 -25.24 5.93 62.33
N ARG A 167 -25.02 6.82 63.31
CA ARG A 167 -25.03 8.27 63.09
C ARG A 167 -23.87 8.68 62.18
N GLY A 168 -24.11 9.64 61.30
CA GLY A 168 -23.14 10.03 60.27
C GLY A 168 -21.79 10.48 60.82
N ILE A 169 -20.71 10.08 60.15
CA ILE A 169 -19.35 10.56 60.41
C ILE A 169 -18.89 11.32 59.17
N ARG A 170 -18.52 12.59 59.35
CA ARG A 170 -18.06 13.45 58.26
C ARG A 170 -16.59 13.77 58.48
N LEU A 171 -15.73 13.37 57.54
CA LEU A 171 -14.34 13.80 57.51
C LEU A 171 -14.24 15.08 56.67
N THR A 172 -13.72 16.14 57.27
CA THR A 172 -13.51 17.44 56.64
C THR A 172 -12.03 17.78 56.61
N GLY A 173 -11.59 18.48 55.56
CA GLY A 173 -10.19 18.83 55.32
C GLY A 173 -9.91 18.78 53.82
N GLY A 174 -8.81 19.39 53.39
CA GLY A 174 -8.46 19.47 51.97
C GLY A 174 -7.05 18.99 51.68
N LEU A 175 -6.85 18.55 50.45
CA LEU A 175 -5.55 18.17 49.90
C LEU A 175 -5.25 19.03 48.68
N ARG A 176 -4.01 19.51 48.57
CA ARG A 176 -3.54 20.23 47.38
C ARG A 176 -3.54 19.27 46.20
N ASP A 177 -4.23 19.66 45.12
CA ASP A 177 -4.39 18.85 43.90
C ASP A 177 -4.96 17.44 44.19
N GLY A 178 -5.81 17.34 45.22
CA GLY A 178 -6.36 16.08 45.72
C GLY A 178 -7.73 16.22 46.38
N GLU A 179 -8.24 15.12 46.91
CA GLU A 179 -9.56 15.08 47.58
C GLU A 179 -9.59 14.11 48.76
N VAL A 180 -10.52 14.37 49.70
CA VAL A 180 -10.85 13.48 50.81
C VAL A 180 -12.27 12.98 50.55
N HIS A 181 -12.48 11.66 50.51
CA HIS A 181 -13.79 11.09 50.18
C HIS A 181 -14.15 9.85 51.01
N PRO A 182 -15.45 9.56 51.19
CA PRO A 182 -15.88 8.29 51.76
C PRO A 182 -15.44 7.14 50.85
N ASN A 183 -14.86 6.09 51.43
CA ASN A 183 -14.51 4.87 50.71
C ASN A 183 -15.53 3.76 51.04
N ARG A 184 -16.07 3.08 50.03
CA ARG A 184 -16.88 1.86 50.20
C ARG A 184 -15.96 0.67 49.97
N SER A 185 -16.07 -0.42 50.73
CA SER A 185 -15.18 -1.56 50.57
C SER A 185 -15.17 -2.07 49.12
N ALA A 186 -14.09 -1.80 48.40
CA ALA A 186 -13.73 -2.59 47.25
C ALA A 186 -13.54 -4.02 47.74
N THR A 187 -14.22 -4.98 47.13
CA THR A 187 -13.89 -6.39 47.35
C THR A 187 -12.44 -6.62 46.89
N PRO A 188 -11.69 -7.60 47.42
CA PRO A 188 -10.30 -7.86 47.01
C PRO A 188 -10.10 -8.06 45.50
N ASP A 189 -11.18 -8.31 44.76
CA ASP A 189 -11.20 -8.50 43.30
C ASP A 189 -11.58 -7.26 42.48
N ASP A 190 -11.96 -6.14 43.11
CA ASP A 190 -12.25 -4.89 42.39
C ASP A 190 -10.95 -4.17 42.01
N LYS A 191 -10.24 -4.70 41.02
CA LYS A 191 -9.23 -3.93 40.30
C LYS A 191 -9.95 -2.75 39.63
N PRO A 192 -9.59 -1.49 39.92
CA PRO A 192 -10.16 -0.37 39.19
C PRO A 192 -9.89 -0.59 37.69
N PRO A 193 -10.89 -0.38 36.82
CA PRO A 193 -10.71 -0.62 35.40
C PRO A 193 -9.54 0.23 34.92
N LEU A 194 -8.60 -0.40 34.20
CA LEU A 194 -7.41 0.25 33.65
C LEU A 194 -7.75 1.43 32.73
N PHE A 195 -9.01 1.57 32.33
CA PHE A 195 -9.51 2.60 31.42
C PHE A 195 -10.83 3.19 31.93
N SER A 196 -10.99 4.50 31.77
CA SER A 196 -12.30 5.13 31.91
C SER A 196 -13.28 4.56 30.87
N ARG A 197 -14.60 4.59 31.15
CA ARG A 197 -15.61 4.15 30.18
C ARG A 197 -15.49 4.91 28.85
N ALA A 198 -15.17 6.19 28.90
CA ALA A 198 -14.97 7.05 27.73
C ALA A 198 -13.75 6.65 26.91
N ALA A 199 -12.61 6.36 27.57
CA ALA A 199 -11.40 5.90 26.90
C ALA A 199 -11.64 4.56 26.19
N ARG A 200 -12.32 3.61 26.86
CA ARG A 200 -12.65 2.30 26.28
C ARG A 200 -13.54 2.44 25.03
N THR A 201 -14.55 3.31 25.07
CA THR A 201 -15.42 3.53 23.91
C THR A 201 -14.69 4.17 22.73
N ILE A 202 -13.82 5.15 23.01
CA ILE A 202 -13.04 5.82 21.96
C ILE A 202 -12.06 4.83 21.31
N THR A 203 -11.32 4.05 22.09
CA THR A 203 -10.36 3.05 21.54
C THR A 203 -11.07 2.00 20.69
N ILE A 204 -12.22 1.48 21.15
CA ILE A 204 -13.01 0.51 20.39
C ILE A 204 -13.48 1.14 19.06
N MET A 205 -14.04 2.35 19.10
CA MET A 205 -14.54 3.01 17.90
C MET A 205 -13.41 3.28 16.89
N LEU A 206 -12.24 3.72 17.37
CA LEU A 206 -11.08 4.01 16.52
C LEU A 206 -10.50 2.74 15.90
N THR A 207 -10.46 1.63 16.65
CA THR A 207 -10.01 0.33 16.14
C THR A 207 -10.99 -0.23 15.11
N VAL A 208 -12.30 -0.12 15.36
CA VAL A 208 -13.33 -0.51 14.38
C VAL A 208 -13.18 0.34 13.11
N CYS A 209 -12.98 1.64 13.24
CA CYS A 209 -12.79 2.53 12.08
C CYS A 209 -11.57 2.12 11.25
N VAL A 210 -10.41 1.89 11.89
CA VAL A 210 -9.18 1.44 11.20
C VAL A 210 -9.35 0.07 10.55
N VAL A 211 -9.98 -0.89 11.22
CA VAL A 211 -10.23 -2.23 10.65
C VAL A 211 -11.21 -2.15 9.48
N THR A 212 -12.24 -1.30 9.57
CA THR A 212 -13.20 -1.09 8.48
C THR A 212 -12.50 -0.46 7.28
N LEU A 213 -11.63 0.52 7.51
CA LEU A 213 -10.89 1.19 6.44
C LEU A 213 -9.88 0.25 5.78
N ALA A 214 -9.16 -0.56 6.56
CA ALA A 214 -8.29 -1.61 6.05
C ALA A 214 -9.07 -2.69 5.26
N ALA A 215 -10.26 -3.08 5.75
CA ALA A 215 -11.12 -4.02 5.04
C ALA A 215 -11.66 -3.45 3.72
N ILE A 216 -12.01 -2.16 3.65
CA ILE A 216 -12.43 -1.52 2.40
C ILE A 216 -11.30 -1.57 1.37
N VAL A 217 -10.05 -1.28 1.77
CA VAL A 217 -8.88 -1.33 0.86
C VAL A 217 -8.56 -2.76 0.40
N VAL A 218 -8.73 -3.76 1.27
CA VAL A 218 -8.41 -5.16 0.93
C VAL A 218 -9.53 -5.87 0.18
N VAL A 219 -10.79 -5.46 0.36
CA VAL A 219 -11.97 -6.12 -0.23
C VAL A 219 -12.44 -5.42 -1.52
N ARG A 220 -12.13 -4.14 -1.72
CA ARG A 220 -12.32 -3.48 -3.02
C ARG A 220 -11.02 -3.51 -3.80
N ASP A 221 -10.82 -4.59 -4.57
CA ASP A 221 -9.99 -4.62 -5.79
C ASP A 221 -10.65 -3.81 -6.93
N ASP A 222 -11.42 -2.76 -6.59
CA ASP A 222 -11.94 -1.82 -7.57
C ASP A 222 -10.91 -0.69 -7.68
N ASP A 223 -9.75 -0.99 -8.27
CA ASP A 223 -8.94 0.06 -8.87
C ASP A 223 -9.91 0.84 -9.78
N PRO A 224 -10.13 2.15 -9.56
CA PRO A 224 -11.00 2.90 -10.44
C PRO A 224 -10.49 2.71 -11.87
N PRO A 225 -11.39 2.42 -12.84
CA PRO A 225 -10.98 2.14 -14.20
C PRO A 225 -10.03 3.25 -14.68
N PRO A 226 -8.94 2.89 -15.39
CA PRO A 226 -7.99 3.87 -15.87
C PRO A 226 -8.72 5.04 -16.54
N VAL A 227 -8.29 6.27 -16.27
CA VAL A 227 -8.88 7.47 -16.88
C VAL A 227 -8.92 7.28 -18.40
N GLY A 228 -10.12 7.21 -18.97
CA GLY A 228 -10.33 6.98 -20.41
C GLY A 228 -10.84 5.59 -20.79
N CYS A 229 -11.51 4.84 -19.92
CA CYS A 229 -12.27 3.68 -20.37
C CYS A 229 -13.47 4.08 -21.23
N GLU A 230 -13.59 3.46 -22.41
CA GLU A 230 -14.75 3.60 -23.30
C GLU A 230 -15.25 2.22 -23.71
N THR A 231 -16.56 2.13 -23.98
CA THR A 231 -17.20 0.86 -24.39
C THR A 231 -17.32 0.74 -25.91
N GLY A 232 -17.63 -0.46 -26.39
CA GLY A 232 -17.88 -0.72 -27.81
C GLY A 232 -16.87 -1.66 -28.44
N THR A 233 -16.77 -1.63 -29.77
CA THR A 233 -15.90 -2.53 -30.55
C THR A 233 -14.84 -1.77 -31.33
N LEU A 234 -13.61 -2.26 -31.36
CA LEU A 234 -12.49 -1.70 -32.12
C LEU A 234 -11.74 -2.82 -32.85
N THR A 235 -11.38 -2.61 -34.11
CA THR A 235 -10.47 -3.51 -34.84
C THR A 235 -9.10 -2.86 -34.98
N LEU A 236 -8.06 -3.57 -34.57
CA LEU A 236 -6.66 -3.22 -34.79
C LEU A 236 -6.12 -4.08 -35.93
N THR A 237 -5.54 -3.45 -36.95
CA THR A 237 -5.04 -4.15 -38.15
C THR A 237 -3.65 -3.68 -38.55
N GLY A 238 -3.02 -4.35 -39.52
CA GLY A 238 -1.75 -3.92 -40.12
C GLY A 238 -0.55 -4.68 -39.57
N SER A 239 0.36 -3.97 -38.90
CA SER A 239 1.65 -4.48 -38.42
C SER A 239 1.56 -5.86 -37.77
N THR A 240 2.25 -6.84 -38.37
CA THR A 240 2.50 -8.14 -37.73
C THR A 240 3.60 -8.07 -36.68
N ALA A 241 4.53 -7.12 -36.87
CA ALA A 241 5.66 -6.85 -35.99
C ALA A 241 5.19 -6.44 -34.59
N PHE A 242 4.17 -5.59 -34.53
CA PHE A 242 3.64 -5.02 -33.31
C PHE A 242 2.46 -5.81 -32.72
N ALA A 243 2.04 -6.89 -33.39
CA ALA A 243 0.89 -7.69 -32.99
C ALA A 243 0.97 -8.24 -31.54
N PRO A 244 2.12 -8.72 -31.02
CA PRO A 244 2.23 -9.15 -29.63
C PRO A 244 1.88 -8.03 -28.63
N VAL A 245 2.38 -6.81 -28.87
CA VAL A 245 2.07 -5.61 -28.08
C VAL A 245 0.58 -5.33 -28.10
N LEU A 246 -0.03 -5.34 -29.29
CA LEU A 246 -1.45 -5.03 -29.45
C LEU A 246 -2.35 -6.05 -28.77
N ARG A 247 -2.01 -7.33 -28.82
CA ARG A 247 -2.78 -8.40 -28.15
C ARG A 247 -2.74 -8.22 -26.65
N GLU A 248 -1.56 -8.06 -26.06
CA GLU A 248 -1.45 -7.88 -24.62
C GLU A 248 -2.08 -6.55 -24.15
N ALA A 249 -1.90 -5.47 -24.91
CA ALA A 249 -2.52 -4.18 -24.60
C ALA A 249 -4.05 -4.24 -24.73
N ALA A 250 -4.58 -4.96 -25.74
CA ALA A 250 -6.01 -5.18 -25.90
C ALA A 250 -6.56 -6.02 -24.74
N ASP A 251 -5.92 -7.13 -24.40
CA ASP A 251 -6.34 -8.01 -23.30
C ASP A 251 -6.37 -7.26 -21.96
N LYS A 252 -5.34 -6.47 -21.67
CA LYS A 252 -5.29 -5.62 -20.46
C LYS A 252 -6.36 -4.52 -20.50
N TYR A 253 -6.54 -3.83 -21.63
CA TYR A 253 -7.58 -2.81 -21.75
C TYR A 253 -8.99 -3.40 -21.56
N GLU A 254 -9.28 -4.56 -22.17
CA GLU A 254 -10.57 -5.24 -22.01
C GLU A 254 -10.82 -5.70 -20.57
N HIS A 255 -9.76 -6.11 -19.87
CA HIS A 255 -9.83 -6.45 -18.45
C HIS A 255 -10.12 -5.23 -17.57
N ASP A 256 -9.41 -4.14 -17.81
CA ASP A 256 -9.51 -2.90 -17.02
C ASP A 256 -10.78 -2.08 -17.35
N CYS A 257 -11.30 -2.22 -18.57
CA CYS A 257 -12.44 -1.45 -19.10
C CYS A 257 -13.58 -2.37 -19.55
N GLU A 258 -14.45 -2.76 -18.62
CA GLU A 258 -15.62 -3.58 -18.90
C GLU A 258 -16.49 -3.01 -20.03
N GLY A 259 -16.97 -3.88 -20.93
CA GLY A 259 -17.82 -3.48 -22.06
C GLY A 259 -17.06 -3.00 -23.29
N SER A 260 -15.72 -3.01 -23.27
CA SER A 260 -14.89 -2.87 -24.46
C SER A 260 -14.59 -4.21 -25.13
N ARG A 261 -14.43 -4.20 -26.46
CA ARG A 261 -14.01 -5.36 -27.26
C ARG A 261 -13.08 -4.93 -28.38
N ILE A 262 -11.86 -5.44 -28.37
CA ILE A 262 -10.77 -5.09 -29.28
C ILE A 262 -10.33 -6.35 -30.03
N THR A 263 -10.53 -6.36 -31.35
CA THR A 263 -10.10 -7.45 -32.22
C THR A 263 -8.77 -7.11 -32.87
N VAL A 264 -7.75 -7.94 -32.68
CA VAL A 264 -6.43 -7.78 -33.29
C VAL A 264 -6.30 -8.70 -34.51
N ASP A 265 -6.27 -8.11 -35.71
CA ASP A 265 -6.21 -8.80 -37.00
C ASP A 265 -5.01 -8.32 -37.86
N PRO A 266 -3.80 -8.76 -37.52
CA PRO A 266 -2.57 -8.32 -38.18
C PRO A 266 -2.31 -9.12 -39.45
N HIS A 267 -2.08 -8.43 -40.57
CA HIS A 267 -1.82 -9.08 -41.86
C HIS A 267 -0.93 -8.23 -42.79
N GLY A 268 -0.07 -7.40 -42.20
CA GLY A 268 0.92 -6.58 -42.89
C GLY A 268 0.53 -5.10 -42.94
N SER A 269 1.51 -4.22 -42.70
CA SER A 269 1.31 -2.77 -42.55
C SER A 269 0.62 -2.15 -43.77
N ALA A 270 1.07 -2.48 -45.00
CA ALA A 270 0.47 -1.91 -46.20
C ALA A 270 -0.99 -2.37 -46.42
N ALA A 271 -1.32 -3.60 -46.02
CA ALA A 271 -2.68 -4.12 -46.12
C ALA A 271 -3.60 -3.47 -45.09
N GLY A 272 -3.17 -3.39 -43.83
CA GLY A 272 -3.94 -2.71 -42.78
C GLY A 272 -4.22 -1.22 -43.10
N ILE A 273 -3.26 -0.51 -43.70
CA ILE A 273 -3.46 0.87 -44.16
C ILE A 273 -4.51 0.96 -45.26
N ARG A 274 -4.51 0.01 -46.22
CA ARG A 274 -5.55 -0.06 -47.26
C ARG A 274 -6.91 -0.37 -46.67
N ASP A 275 -6.97 -1.28 -45.71
CA ASP A 275 -8.21 -1.68 -45.04
C ASP A 275 -8.83 -0.51 -44.27
N LEU A 276 -8.03 0.25 -43.54
CA LEU A 276 -8.46 1.47 -42.87
C LEU A 276 -8.96 2.52 -43.88
N ALA A 277 -8.23 2.74 -44.97
CA ALA A 277 -8.65 3.69 -46.00
C ALA A 277 -9.99 3.28 -46.65
N ALA A 278 -10.16 1.98 -46.94
CA ALA A 278 -11.38 1.43 -47.49
C ALA A 278 -12.54 1.48 -46.48
N ALA A 279 -12.29 1.19 -45.20
CA ALA A 279 -13.28 1.29 -44.13
C ALA A 279 -13.79 2.72 -43.96
N GLY A 280 -12.89 3.71 -43.96
CA GLY A 280 -13.31 5.11 -43.86
C GLY A 280 -14.02 5.63 -45.11
N ALA A 281 -13.64 5.17 -46.30
CA ALA A 281 -14.38 5.46 -47.53
C ALA A 281 -15.82 4.91 -47.48
N ARG A 282 -16.01 3.70 -46.92
CA ARG A 282 -17.33 3.09 -46.71
C ARG A 282 -18.15 3.80 -45.64
N ALA A 283 -17.52 4.31 -44.58
CA ALA A 283 -18.20 5.03 -43.52
C ALA A 283 -18.87 6.32 -44.03
N GLY A 284 -18.31 6.96 -45.06
CA GLY A 284 -18.85 8.15 -45.73
C GLY A 284 -18.77 9.44 -44.90
N LYS A 285 -19.06 9.38 -43.60
CA LYS A 285 -18.86 10.44 -42.60
C LYS A 285 -18.35 9.83 -41.29
N GLY A 286 -17.45 10.53 -40.62
CA GLY A 286 -16.87 10.10 -39.35
C GLY A 286 -15.70 9.13 -39.51
N SER A 287 -15.25 8.60 -38.38
CA SER A 287 -14.09 7.70 -38.27
C SER A 287 -14.60 6.28 -38.01
N PRO A 288 -14.21 5.27 -38.81
CA PRO A 288 -14.55 3.89 -38.53
C PRO A 288 -13.86 3.44 -37.24
N ALA A 289 -14.42 2.43 -36.58
CA ALA A 289 -13.81 1.79 -35.41
C ALA A 289 -12.67 0.84 -35.81
N VAL A 290 -11.71 1.36 -36.58
CA VAL A 290 -10.54 0.65 -37.09
C VAL A 290 -9.31 1.52 -36.88
N VAL A 291 -8.24 0.93 -36.36
CA VAL A 291 -6.91 1.55 -36.25
C VAL A 291 -5.91 0.65 -36.99
N ALA A 292 -5.10 1.23 -37.87
CA ALA A 292 -4.08 0.49 -38.61
C ALA A 292 -2.68 0.80 -38.09
N LEU A 293 -1.94 -0.24 -37.70
CA LEU A 293 -0.56 -0.16 -37.24
C LEU A 293 0.40 -0.36 -38.41
N SER A 294 1.52 0.35 -38.39
CA SER A 294 2.52 0.32 -39.43
C SER A 294 3.90 0.64 -38.88
N ASP A 295 4.85 -0.25 -39.18
CA ASP A 295 6.30 -0.19 -38.87
C ASP A 295 7.04 0.95 -39.59
N GLY A 296 6.36 2.01 -39.95
CA GLY A 296 6.88 3.12 -40.73
C GLY A 296 5.77 3.98 -41.33
N PRO A 297 6.14 5.07 -42.03
CA PRO A 297 5.18 6.02 -42.54
C PRO A 297 4.28 5.39 -43.59
N LYS A 298 3.00 5.76 -43.58
CA LYS A 298 2.03 5.39 -44.61
C LYS A 298 2.49 5.87 -45.99
N PRO A 299 2.08 5.19 -47.07
CA PRO A 299 2.25 5.68 -48.42
C PRO A 299 1.63 7.07 -48.64
N GLY A 300 2.16 7.80 -49.62
CA GLY A 300 1.57 9.05 -50.12
C GLY A 300 0.16 8.83 -50.69
N GLY A 301 -0.59 9.92 -50.89
CA GLY A 301 -1.93 9.87 -51.49
C GLY A 301 -3.07 9.48 -50.54
N LEU A 302 -2.79 9.37 -49.23
CA LEU A 302 -3.79 9.09 -48.19
C LEU A 302 -3.91 10.25 -47.18
N PRO A 303 -4.31 11.47 -47.59
CA PRO A 303 -4.37 12.66 -46.71
C PRO A 303 -5.47 12.57 -45.64
N GLN A 304 -6.43 11.67 -45.80
CA GLN A 304 -7.52 11.42 -44.87
C GLN A 304 -7.09 10.61 -43.64
N LEU A 305 -5.95 9.92 -43.71
CA LEU A 305 -5.41 9.19 -42.56
C LEU A 305 -4.61 10.14 -41.65
N ARG A 306 -4.78 9.98 -40.34
CA ARG A 306 -4.06 10.73 -39.30
C ARG A 306 -3.05 9.81 -38.64
N GLU A 307 -1.85 10.33 -38.40
CA GLU A 307 -0.74 9.59 -37.81
C GLU A 307 -0.69 9.81 -36.30
N ASN A 308 -0.49 8.73 -35.56
CA ASN A 308 -0.17 8.77 -34.14
C ASN A 308 1.09 7.94 -33.94
N ARG A 309 2.16 8.54 -33.40
CA ARG A 309 3.42 7.85 -33.14
C ARG A 309 3.30 7.11 -31.81
N VAL A 310 3.49 5.79 -31.82
CA VAL A 310 3.24 4.95 -30.63
C VAL A 310 4.54 4.53 -29.97
N ALA A 311 5.47 3.97 -30.75
CA ALA A 311 6.73 3.46 -30.25
C ALA A 311 7.84 3.54 -31.30
N VAL A 312 9.09 3.35 -30.88
CA VAL A 312 10.20 3.01 -31.76
C VAL A 312 10.40 1.50 -31.69
N SER A 313 10.24 0.84 -32.82
CA SER A 313 10.51 -0.58 -33.00
C SER A 313 11.97 -0.78 -33.39
N VAL A 314 12.63 -1.70 -32.69
CA VAL A 314 14.01 -2.14 -32.97
C VAL A 314 13.94 -3.51 -33.63
N PHE A 315 14.66 -3.69 -34.73
CA PHE A 315 14.67 -4.92 -35.50
C PHE A 315 16.08 -5.54 -35.51
N ALA A 316 16.16 -6.84 -35.61
CA ALA A 316 17.39 -7.60 -35.68
C ALA A 316 17.48 -8.37 -36.99
N LEU A 317 18.70 -8.50 -37.52
CA LEU A 317 19.00 -9.59 -38.43
C LEU A 317 19.10 -10.88 -37.64
N VAL A 318 18.51 -11.95 -38.16
CA VAL A 318 18.56 -13.29 -37.58
C VAL A 318 19.17 -14.25 -38.57
N VAL A 319 20.01 -15.15 -38.08
CA VAL A 319 20.65 -16.19 -38.88
C VAL A 319 20.46 -17.53 -38.20
N ASN A 320 20.37 -18.59 -39.01
CA ASN A 320 20.31 -19.95 -38.52
C ASN A 320 21.56 -20.31 -37.69
N ASP A 321 21.40 -21.06 -36.60
CA ASP A 321 22.50 -21.44 -35.70
C ASP A 321 23.63 -22.24 -36.36
N ALA A 322 23.39 -22.84 -37.54
CA ALA A 322 24.44 -23.47 -38.32
C ALA A 322 25.49 -22.48 -38.87
N VAL A 323 25.24 -21.16 -38.83
CA VAL A 323 26.16 -20.09 -39.23
C VAL A 323 26.60 -19.33 -37.96
N PRO A 324 27.75 -19.64 -37.35
CA PRO A 324 28.14 -19.10 -36.04
C PRO A 324 28.67 -17.66 -36.07
N LEU A 325 28.43 -16.91 -37.16
CA LEU A 325 28.83 -15.51 -37.25
C LEU A 325 27.96 -14.68 -36.30
N ARG A 326 28.57 -13.78 -35.53
CA ARG A 326 27.83 -12.90 -34.59
C ARG A 326 27.67 -11.48 -35.08
N ASN A 327 28.42 -11.09 -36.10
CA ASN A 327 28.47 -9.73 -36.60
C ASN A 327 28.63 -9.73 -38.12
N LEU A 328 27.96 -8.81 -38.79
CA LEU A 328 28.19 -8.49 -40.20
C LEU A 328 28.29 -6.98 -40.38
N SER A 329 29.15 -6.54 -41.29
CA SER A 329 29.08 -5.14 -41.73
C SER A 329 27.82 -4.90 -42.54
N THR A 330 27.28 -3.68 -42.50
CA THR A 330 26.14 -3.29 -43.32
C THR A 330 26.42 -3.50 -44.82
N ASP A 331 27.66 -3.33 -45.27
CA ASP A 331 28.04 -3.67 -46.66
C ASP A 331 27.94 -5.17 -46.96
N ALA A 332 28.39 -6.03 -46.05
CA ALA A 332 28.25 -7.48 -46.21
C ALA A 332 26.77 -7.90 -46.31
N VAL A 333 25.91 -7.33 -45.46
CA VAL A 333 24.45 -7.55 -45.51
C VAL A 333 23.89 -7.11 -46.85
N ARG A 334 24.26 -5.92 -47.31
CA ARG A 334 23.84 -5.41 -48.62
C ARG A 334 24.27 -6.32 -49.77
N ARG A 335 25.47 -6.89 -49.72
CA ARG A 335 25.96 -7.85 -50.73
C ARG A 335 25.25 -9.19 -50.68
N LEU A 336 24.93 -9.69 -49.47
CA LEU A 336 24.12 -10.89 -49.28
C LEU A 336 22.73 -10.72 -49.91
N PHE A 337 22.01 -9.66 -49.57
CA PHE A 337 20.64 -9.44 -50.04
C PHE A 337 20.55 -9.04 -51.53
N ARG A 338 21.67 -8.65 -52.16
CA ARG A 338 21.78 -8.51 -53.63
C ARG A 338 22.18 -9.82 -54.34
N GLY A 339 22.45 -10.89 -53.60
CA GLY A 339 22.86 -12.18 -54.15
C GLY A 339 24.32 -12.25 -54.60
N GLU A 340 25.15 -11.24 -54.31
CA GLU A 340 26.57 -11.23 -54.68
C GLU A 340 27.40 -12.22 -53.84
N VAL A 341 26.88 -12.58 -52.67
CA VAL A 341 27.45 -13.57 -51.77
C VAL A 341 26.47 -14.73 -51.64
N ALA A 342 26.78 -15.85 -52.30
CA ALA A 342 25.94 -17.04 -52.30
C ALA A 342 26.36 -18.13 -51.30
N ASN A 343 27.46 -17.93 -50.58
CA ASN A 343 27.97 -18.90 -49.61
C ASN A 343 28.68 -18.21 -48.44
N TRP A 344 28.40 -18.67 -47.23
CA TRP A 344 28.89 -18.10 -45.97
C TRP A 344 30.42 -18.12 -45.81
N ARG A 345 31.12 -19.06 -46.48
CA ARG A 345 32.59 -19.12 -46.46
C ARG A 345 33.25 -17.84 -47.00
N ARG A 346 32.56 -17.09 -47.86
CA ARG A 346 33.04 -15.80 -48.40
C ARG A 346 33.05 -14.68 -47.35
N LEU A 347 32.39 -14.89 -46.21
CA LEU A 347 32.32 -13.96 -45.08
C LEU A 347 32.96 -14.56 -43.82
N GLY A 348 33.81 -15.58 -43.97
CA GLY A 348 34.47 -16.25 -42.84
C GLY A 348 33.57 -17.23 -42.07
N GLY A 349 32.40 -17.56 -42.61
CA GLY A 349 31.50 -18.59 -42.07
C GLY A 349 31.79 -20.00 -42.60
N PRO A 350 30.90 -20.97 -42.31
CA PRO A 350 31.00 -22.34 -42.79
C PRO A 350 30.74 -22.44 -44.29
N ASP A 351 31.10 -23.58 -44.90
CA ASP A 351 30.73 -23.88 -46.28
C ASP A 351 29.24 -24.26 -46.38
N LEU A 352 28.38 -23.25 -46.29
CA LEU A 352 26.94 -23.36 -46.40
C LEU A 352 26.42 -22.37 -47.45
N PRO A 353 25.47 -22.77 -48.31
CA PRO A 353 24.79 -21.84 -49.20
C PRO A 353 24.00 -20.81 -48.39
N VAL A 354 23.92 -19.59 -48.92
CA VAL A 354 23.10 -18.53 -48.35
C VAL A 354 21.65 -18.72 -48.82
N VAL A 355 20.71 -18.73 -47.88
CA VAL A 355 19.28 -18.69 -48.14
C VAL A 355 18.73 -17.38 -47.57
N LEU A 356 18.07 -16.57 -48.39
CA LEU A 356 17.46 -15.32 -47.98
C LEU A 356 15.98 -15.56 -47.67
N VAL A 357 15.57 -15.32 -46.44
CA VAL A 357 14.17 -15.40 -46.04
C VAL A 357 13.68 -13.99 -45.74
N GLY A 358 12.77 -13.50 -46.57
CA GLY A 358 12.20 -12.16 -46.44
C GLY A 358 10.68 -12.18 -46.35
N ARG A 359 10.10 -10.99 -46.40
CA ARG A 359 8.66 -10.77 -46.44
C ARG A 359 8.20 -10.28 -47.81
N ASP A 360 6.90 -10.33 -48.07
CA ASP A 360 6.29 -9.70 -49.24
C ASP A 360 6.43 -8.15 -49.20
N SER A 361 6.11 -7.48 -50.30
CA SER A 361 6.29 -6.03 -50.46
C SER A 361 5.36 -5.18 -49.57
N GLY A 362 4.31 -5.78 -49.02
CA GLY A 362 3.37 -5.17 -48.08
C GLY A 362 3.86 -5.13 -46.62
N SER A 363 4.98 -5.79 -46.30
CA SER A 363 5.57 -5.78 -44.96
C SER A 363 6.24 -4.44 -44.62
N GLY A 364 5.84 -3.83 -43.49
CA GLY A 364 6.52 -2.69 -42.90
C GLY A 364 7.97 -3.00 -42.54
N THR A 365 8.20 -4.10 -41.79
CA THR A 365 9.53 -4.62 -41.43
C THR A 365 10.49 -4.69 -42.62
N ARG A 366 10.03 -5.19 -43.78
CA ARG A 366 10.83 -5.24 -45.02
C ARG A 366 11.13 -3.84 -45.56
N GLN A 367 10.13 -2.97 -45.62
CA GLN A 367 10.32 -1.61 -46.12
C GLN A 367 11.32 -0.84 -45.25
N VAL A 368 11.28 -1.03 -43.92
CA VAL A 368 12.30 -0.51 -43.00
C VAL A 368 13.66 -1.08 -43.32
N PHE A 369 13.78 -2.40 -43.47
CA PHE A 369 15.04 -3.06 -43.78
C PHE A 369 15.67 -2.49 -45.06
N GLN A 370 14.87 -2.34 -46.12
CA GLN A 370 15.30 -1.78 -47.39
C GLN A 370 15.78 -0.32 -47.24
N ARG A 371 15.02 0.53 -46.55
CA ARG A 371 15.40 1.94 -46.36
C ARG A 371 16.63 2.10 -45.46
N ARG A 372 16.60 1.48 -44.28
CA ARG A 372 17.55 1.73 -43.19
C ARG A 372 18.83 0.92 -43.31
N VAL A 373 18.75 -0.35 -43.73
CA VAL A 373 19.92 -1.24 -43.82
C VAL A 373 20.43 -1.32 -45.26
N LEU A 374 19.55 -1.59 -46.23
CA LEU A 374 19.96 -1.74 -47.62
C LEU A 374 20.23 -0.41 -48.35
N GLY A 375 19.95 0.74 -47.70
CA GLY A 375 20.20 2.07 -48.25
C GLY A 375 19.30 2.41 -49.44
N GLY A 376 18.05 1.97 -49.39
CA GLY A 376 17.05 2.17 -50.46
C GLY A 376 17.26 1.28 -51.69
N ARG A 377 18.20 0.34 -51.65
CA ARG A 377 18.46 -0.60 -52.74
C ARG A 377 17.51 -1.79 -52.66
N ALA A 378 17.04 -2.25 -53.82
CA ALA A 378 16.25 -3.46 -53.93
C ALA A 378 17.08 -4.70 -53.56
N GLU A 379 16.39 -5.67 -52.97
CA GLU A 379 16.88 -7.04 -52.81
C GLU A 379 16.91 -7.74 -54.17
N THR A 380 17.63 -8.86 -54.27
CA THR A 380 17.51 -9.77 -55.41
C THR A 380 16.07 -10.27 -55.56
N ALA A 381 15.65 -10.65 -56.77
CA ALA A 381 14.29 -11.13 -57.00
C ALA A 381 14.00 -12.39 -56.17
N ALA A 382 12.72 -12.61 -55.83
CA ALA A 382 12.32 -13.88 -55.23
C ALA A 382 12.60 -14.99 -56.24
N SER A 383 13.21 -16.08 -55.77
CA SER A 383 13.70 -17.17 -56.60
C SER A 383 13.24 -18.54 -56.11
N SER A 384 12.42 -18.59 -55.05
CA SER A 384 11.95 -19.83 -54.45
C SER A 384 10.62 -19.60 -53.72
N VAL A 385 9.60 -20.36 -54.07
CA VAL A 385 8.31 -20.39 -53.36
C VAL A 385 8.39 -21.26 -52.09
N ASP A 386 9.15 -22.36 -52.13
CA ASP A 386 9.22 -23.33 -51.01
C ASP A 386 10.36 -23.05 -50.00
N CYS A 387 11.14 -21.98 -50.23
CA CYS A 387 12.32 -21.60 -49.47
C CYS A 387 13.48 -22.62 -49.47
N VAL A 388 13.44 -23.61 -50.36
CA VAL A 388 14.44 -24.70 -50.43
C VAL A 388 15.05 -24.80 -51.83
N HIS A 389 14.20 -24.84 -52.86
CA HIS A 389 14.62 -25.04 -54.23
C HIS A 389 14.48 -23.74 -55.02
N LYS A 390 15.43 -23.47 -55.92
CA LYS A 390 15.33 -22.35 -56.84
C LYS A 390 14.32 -22.68 -57.94
N ASP A 391 13.30 -21.85 -58.09
CA ASP A 391 12.38 -21.86 -59.22
C ASP A 391 13.08 -21.32 -60.48
N ASP A 392 13.98 -20.35 -60.30
CA ASP A 392 14.88 -19.84 -61.34
C ASP A 392 16.31 -20.30 -61.09
N VAL A 393 16.79 -21.24 -61.92
CA VAL A 393 18.15 -21.79 -61.85
C VAL A 393 19.24 -20.76 -62.07
N SER A 394 18.93 -19.64 -62.74
CA SER A 394 19.87 -18.55 -62.99
C SER A 394 20.02 -17.61 -61.78
N ALA A 395 19.08 -17.68 -60.82
CA ALA A 395 19.15 -16.87 -59.62
C ALA A 395 20.41 -17.21 -58.80
N PRO A 396 21.11 -16.22 -58.23
CA PRO A 396 22.37 -16.47 -57.53
C PRO A 396 22.17 -17.22 -56.20
N VAL A 397 21.06 -16.97 -55.51
CA VAL A 397 20.72 -17.52 -54.19
C VAL A 397 19.25 -17.95 -54.14
N VAL A 398 18.90 -18.79 -53.17
CA VAL A 398 17.50 -19.05 -52.81
C VAL A 398 17.00 -17.83 -52.04
N ARG A 399 15.92 -17.20 -52.53
CA ARG A 399 15.20 -16.14 -51.84
C ARG A 399 13.71 -16.43 -51.87
N CYS A 400 13.11 -16.53 -50.70
CA CYS A 400 11.66 -16.67 -50.57
C CYS A 400 11.06 -15.50 -49.78
N GLU A 401 9.77 -15.26 -50.00
CA GLU A 401 8.99 -14.21 -49.34
C GLU A 401 7.84 -14.87 -48.57
N LEU A 402 7.63 -14.43 -47.32
CA LEU A 402 6.62 -14.97 -46.40
C LEU A 402 5.70 -13.87 -45.87
N ASP A 403 4.55 -14.26 -45.33
CA ASP A 403 3.46 -13.32 -45.01
C ASP A 403 3.53 -12.75 -43.60
N SER A 404 4.34 -13.31 -42.69
CA SER A 404 4.44 -12.87 -41.28
C SER A 404 5.86 -12.98 -40.72
N THR A 405 6.15 -12.23 -39.65
CA THR A 405 7.42 -12.33 -38.91
C THR A 405 7.63 -13.74 -38.36
N ASP A 406 6.60 -14.33 -37.77
CA ASP A 406 6.67 -15.68 -37.18
C ASP A 406 7.06 -16.73 -38.21
N GLN A 407 6.53 -16.64 -39.44
CA GLN A 407 6.92 -17.50 -40.54
C GLN A 407 8.39 -17.31 -40.95
N VAL A 408 8.89 -16.07 -40.99
CA VAL A 408 10.32 -15.79 -41.27
C VAL A 408 11.21 -16.43 -40.21
N LEU A 409 10.93 -16.20 -38.92
CA LEU A 409 11.70 -16.79 -37.82
C LEU A 409 11.69 -18.32 -37.89
N ALA A 410 10.52 -18.93 -38.08
CA ALA A 410 10.39 -20.38 -38.18
C ALA A 410 11.11 -20.96 -39.42
N GLN A 411 11.11 -20.24 -40.54
CA GLN A 411 11.85 -20.63 -41.75
C GLN A 411 13.35 -20.53 -41.55
N VAL A 412 13.85 -19.44 -40.98
CA VAL A 412 15.28 -19.27 -40.71
C VAL A 412 15.75 -20.35 -39.73
N ALA A 413 14.97 -20.66 -38.68
CA ALA A 413 15.30 -21.69 -37.69
C ALA A 413 15.48 -23.09 -38.31
N ARG A 414 14.65 -23.46 -39.29
CA ARG A 414 14.67 -24.81 -39.90
C ARG A 414 15.56 -24.93 -41.14
N THR A 415 16.09 -23.82 -41.64
CA THR A 415 16.84 -23.78 -42.91
C THR A 415 18.32 -23.47 -42.65
N ARG A 416 19.19 -24.47 -42.82
CA ARG A 416 20.63 -24.29 -42.64
C ARG A 416 21.16 -23.24 -43.63
N GLY A 417 21.92 -22.27 -43.12
CA GLY A 417 22.47 -21.18 -43.93
C GLY A 417 21.47 -20.05 -44.23
N ALA A 418 20.26 -20.08 -43.66
CA ALA A 418 19.30 -19.00 -43.83
C ALA A 418 19.62 -17.76 -42.99
N ILE A 419 19.31 -16.60 -43.56
CA ILE A 419 19.29 -15.29 -42.90
C ILE A 419 17.95 -14.62 -43.20
N GLY A 420 17.42 -13.92 -42.20
CA GLY A 420 16.23 -13.09 -42.31
C GLY A 420 16.29 -11.93 -41.32
N TYR A 421 15.13 -11.37 -41.01
CA TYR A 421 14.98 -10.26 -40.07
C TYR A 421 13.69 -10.40 -39.27
N SER A 422 13.67 -9.78 -38.10
CA SER A 422 12.54 -9.81 -37.17
C SER A 422 12.63 -8.64 -36.20
N GLU A 423 11.55 -8.35 -35.50
CA GLU A 423 11.54 -7.49 -34.31
C GLU A 423 12.44 -8.09 -33.21
N LEU A 424 13.06 -7.22 -32.42
CA LEU A 424 14.13 -7.57 -31.50
C LEU A 424 13.75 -8.64 -30.46
N ASN A 425 12.58 -8.49 -29.83
CA ASN A 425 12.13 -9.44 -28.80
C ASN A 425 11.73 -10.79 -29.38
N LEU A 426 10.98 -10.79 -30.49
CA LEU A 426 10.65 -12.03 -31.19
C LEU A 426 11.90 -12.79 -31.64
N ALA A 427 12.92 -12.07 -32.12
CA ALA A 427 14.22 -12.64 -32.44
C ALA A 427 14.98 -13.18 -31.22
N ALA A 428 14.79 -12.58 -30.03
CA ALA A 428 15.45 -13.01 -28.80
C ALA A 428 14.84 -14.29 -28.21
N GLU A 429 13.54 -14.51 -28.42
CA GLU A 429 12.81 -15.69 -27.93
C GLU A 429 12.87 -16.87 -28.90
N ALA A 430 13.14 -16.61 -30.18
CA ALA A 430 13.21 -17.63 -31.22
C ALA A 430 14.36 -18.64 -30.99
N LYS A 431 14.05 -19.92 -31.12
CA LYS A 431 15.02 -21.04 -31.02
C LYS A 431 15.54 -21.43 -32.40
N GLY A 432 16.78 -21.90 -32.48
CA GLY A 432 17.41 -22.35 -33.73
C GLY A 432 17.95 -21.21 -34.61
N VAL A 433 17.87 -19.98 -34.10
CA VAL A 433 18.42 -18.77 -34.71
C VAL A 433 19.15 -17.96 -33.65
N HIS A 434 20.03 -17.08 -34.10
CA HIS A 434 20.56 -16.01 -33.25
C HIS A 434 20.65 -14.70 -34.02
N ARG A 435 20.75 -13.61 -33.25
CA ARG A 435 20.86 -12.26 -33.78
C ARG A 435 22.28 -11.99 -34.28
N LEU A 436 22.35 -11.21 -35.36
CA LEU A 436 23.59 -10.64 -35.89
C LEU A 436 23.68 -9.18 -35.49
N ASP A 437 24.84 -8.80 -34.96
CA ASP A 437 25.23 -7.41 -34.79
C ASP A 437 25.48 -6.79 -36.18
N LEU A 438 25.23 -5.48 -36.28
CA LEU A 438 25.48 -4.69 -37.49
C LEU A 438 26.62 -3.72 -37.24
N ASP A 439 27.69 -3.83 -38.02
CA ASP A 439 28.88 -2.98 -37.89
C ASP A 439 29.50 -3.01 -36.46
N GLY A 440 29.35 -4.14 -35.75
CA GLY A 440 29.81 -4.32 -34.37
C GLY A 440 28.83 -3.81 -33.31
N GLU A 441 27.68 -3.25 -33.72
CA GLU A 441 26.65 -2.73 -32.82
C GLU A 441 25.51 -3.77 -32.66
N PRO A 442 25.22 -4.21 -31.43
CA PRO A 442 24.09 -5.09 -31.16
C PRO A 442 22.76 -4.31 -31.21
N ALA A 443 21.71 -4.99 -31.64
CA ALA A 443 20.35 -4.46 -31.52
C ALA A 443 19.94 -4.37 -30.03
N SER A 444 19.67 -3.16 -29.54
CA SER A 444 19.35 -2.91 -28.13
C SER A 444 18.40 -1.73 -27.96
N VAL A 445 17.31 -1.95 -27.21
CA VAL A 445 16.34 -0.91 -26.83
C VAL A 445 17.00 0.10 -25.90
N ASP A 446 17.61 -0.38 -24.81
CA ASP A 446 18.24 0.45 -23.79
C ASP A 446 19.35 1.35 -24.37
N ALA A 447 20.19 0.79 -25.26
CA ALA A 447 21.28 1.55 -25.85
C ALA A 447 20.76 2.65 -26.78
N LEU A 448 19.66 2.39 -27.50
CA LEU A 448 18.98 3.37 -28.34
C LEU A 448 18.27 4.45 -27.52
N GLU A 449 17.59 4.07 -26.44
CA GLU A 449 16.89 5.00 -25.53
C GLU A 449 17.88 5.96 -24.84
N HIS A 450 19.04 5.45 -24.42
CA HIS A 450 20.11 6.27 -23.83
C HIS A 450 20.94 7.06 -24.87
N GLY A 451 20.67 6.89 -26.18
CA GLY A 451 21.43 7.55 -27.26
C GLY A 451 22.89 7.10 -27.36
N THR A 452 23.20 5.89 -26.89
CA THR A 452 24.56 5.33 -26.87
C THR A 452 24.85 4.41 -28.06
N SER A 453 23.83 4.03 -28.84
CA SER A 453 24.00 3.26 -30.08
C SER A 453 23.44 3.98 -31.29
N ALA A 454 24.14 3.84 -32.42
CA ALA A 454 23.72 4.32 -33.74
C ALA A 454 23.06 3.22 -34.58
N TYR A 455 22.65 2.11 -33.95
CA TYR A 455 22.12 0.94 -34.63
C TYR A 455 21.00 1.31 -35.64
N PRO A 456 21.18 0.97 -36.94
CA PRO A 456 20.39 1.60 -38.00
C PRO A 456 19.01 0.97 -38.18
N TYR A 457 18.83 -0.30 -37.79
CA TYR A 457 17.63 -1.06 -38.12
C TYR A 457 16.52 -0.84 -37.08
N ARG A 458 15.93 0.35 -37.14
CA ARG A 458 14.83 0.80 -36.28
C ARG A 458 13.88 1.71 -37.05
N GLU A 459 12.63 1.78 -36.62
CA GLU A 459 11.64 2.71 -37.18
C GLU A 459 10.56 3.05 -36.14
N ILE A 460 9.86 4.16 -36.38
CA ILE A 460 8.67 4.53 -35.63
C ILE A 460 7.51 3.62 -36.03
N GLU A 461 6.83 3.06 -35.03
CA GLU A 461 5.52 2.42 -35.14
C GLU A 461 4.43 3.49 -35.11
N TYR A 462 3.61 3.50 -36.15
CA TYR A 462 2.51 4.45 -36.30
C TYR A 462 1.17 3.75 -36.14
N ALA A 463 0.28 4.33 -35.34
CA ALA A 463 -1.14 4.03 -35.32
C ALA A 463 -1.91 5.05 -36.14
N TYR A 464 -2.48 4.58 -37.25
CA TYR A 464 -3.27 5.39 -38.15
C TYR A 464 -4.75 5.29 -37.86
N THR A 465 -5.42 6.44 -37.87
CA THR A 465 -6.89 6.56 -37.87
C THR A 465 -7.35 7.18 -39.17
N TYR A 466 -8.60 6.94 -39.56
CA TYR A 466 -9.22 7.69 -40.64
C TYR A 466 -9.90 8.92 -40.06
N GLY A 467 -9.43 10.12 -40.40
CA GLY A 467 -9.85 11.35 -39.73
C GLY A 467 -9.48 11.36 -38.23
N ASN A 468 -10.15 12.23 -37.49
CA ASN A 468 -10.04 12.29 -36.04
C ASN A 468 -11.20 11.49 -35.44
N PRO A 469 -10.96 10.38 -34.72
CA PRO A 469 -12.01 9.68 -33.99
C PRO A 469 -12.65 10.60 -32.93
N PRO A 470 -13.94 10.42 -32.60
CA PRO A 470 -14.58 11.13 -31.48
C PRO A 470 -13.79 10.94 -30.18
N ALA A 471 -13.74 11.96 -29.32
CA ALA A 471 -12.95 11.90 -28.08
C ALA A 471 -13.45 10.82 -27.10
N ASP A 472 -14.75 10.56 -27.13
CA ASP A 472 -15.51 9.55 -26.38
C ASP A 472 -15.61 8.20 -27.12
N SER A 473 -14.71 7.92 -28.07
CA SER A 473 -14.69 6.64 -28.78
C SER A 473 -13.61 5.71 -28.24
N LEU A 474 -13.89 4.40 -28.27
CA LEU A 474 -12.92 3.36 -27.93
C LEU A 474 -11.61 3.48 -28.73
N ALA A 475 -11.64 3.96 -29.97
CA ALA A 475 -10.43 4.22 -30.75
C ALA A 475 -9.54 5.31 -30.12
N SER A 476 -10.11 6.46 -29.74
CA SER A 476 -9.38 7.55 -29.07
C SER A 476 -8.85 7.13 -27.71
N SER A 477 -9.67 6.41 -26.95
CA SER A 477 -9.33 5.92 -25.62
C SER A 477 -8.24 4.86 -25.64
N PHE A 478 -8.31 3.89 -26.57
CA PHE A 478 -7.26 2.89 -26.72
C PHE A 478 -5.94 3.50 -27.22
N LEU A 479 -5.98 4.47 -28.14
CA LEU A 479 -4.77 5.22 -28.52
C LEU A 479 -4.19 5.98 -27.32
N THR A 480 -5.04 6.58 -26.49
CA THR A 480 -4.59 7.24 -25.25
C THR A 480 -3.94 6.25 -24.29
N TYR A 481 -4.53 5.06 -24.13
CA TYR A 481 -3.99 3.97 -23.33
C TYR A 481 -2.60 3.53 -23.83
N LEU A 482 -2.40 3.38 -25.14
CA LEU A 482 -1.06 3.04 -25.69
C LEU A 482 -0.01 4.12 -25.43
N THR A 483 -0.42 5.37 -25.19
CA THR A 483 0.49 6.51 -24.98
C THR A 483 0.70 6.87 -23.51
N ARG A 484 0.02 6.21 -22.57
CA ARG A 484 0.08 6.54 -21.13
C ARG A 484 0.01 5.30 -20.24
N GLY A 485 0.68 5.36 -19.07
CA GLY A 485 0.54 4.34 -18.01
C GLY A 485 0.80 2.92 -18.51
N ASN A 486 -0.10 1.99 -18.18
CA ASN A 486 0.03 0.55 -18.43
C ASN A 486 0.33 0.19 -19.90
N GLY A 487 -0.23 0.92 -20.88
CA GLY A 487 0.03 0.64 -22.29
C GLY A 487 1.50 0.88 -22.68
N GLN A 488 2.16 1.87 -22.07
CA GLN A 488 3.60 2.10 -22.30
C GLN A 488 4.46 0.98 -21.70
N ASP A 489 4.03 0.40 -20.60
CA ASP A 489 4.75 -0.70 -19.95
C ASP A 489 4.64 -1.99 -20.78
N VAL A 490 3.49 -2.24 -21.42
CA VAL A 490 3.34 -3.32 -22.41
C VAL A 490 4.31 -3.10 -23.58
N ILE A 491 4.34 -1.88 -24.15
CA ILE A 491 5.26 -1.53 -25.25
C ILE A 491 6.72 -1.83 -24.88
N ARG A 492 7.14 -1.42 -23.67
CA ARG A 492 8.51 -1.69 -23.18
C ARG A 492 8.79 -3.17 -22.97
N THR A 493 7.84 -3.89 -22.37
CA THR A 493 7.97 -5.33 -22.09
C THR A 493 8.24 -6.12 -23.37
N HIS A 494 7.61 -5.71 -24.48
CA HIS A 494 7.80 -6.29 -25.81
C HIS A 494 8.99 -5.72 -26.59
N GLY A 495 9.85 -4.92 -25.96
CA GLY A 495 11.14 -4.53 -26.54
C GLY A 495 11.05 -3.36 -27.52
N HIS A 496 10.12 -2.44 -27.28
CA HIS A 496 9.97 -1.19 -28.03
C HIS A 496 10.15 0.01 -27.10
N VAL A 497 10.60 1.15 -27.64
CA VAL A 497 10.69 2.40 -26.87
C VAL A 497 9.39 3.19 -27.04
N PRO A 498 8.57 3.43 -26.00
CA PRO A 498 7.32 4.20 -26.16
C PRO A 498 7.62 5.65 -26.53
N CYS A 499 6.94 6.19 -27.55
CA CYS A 499 7.18 7.55 -28.04
C CYS A 499 6.81 8.66 -27.03
N TRP A 500 5.93 8.37 -26.07
CA TRP A 500 5.38 9.37 -25.14
C TRP A 500 6.07 9.33 -23.77
N THR A 501 7.38 9.10 -23.80
CA THR A 501 8.30 9.16 -22.66
C THR A 501 9.30 10.29 -22.90
N PRO A 502 9.96 10.86 -21.88
CA PRO A 502 10.93 11.96 -22.09
C PRO A 502 12.04 11.61 -23.11
N GLU A 503 12.51 10.37 -23.10
CA GLU A 503 13.51 9.82 -24.00
C GLU A 503 12.90 9.50 -25.37
N GLY A 504 11.77 8.78 -25.38
CA GLY A 504 11.07 8.39 -26.60
C GLY A 504 10.58 9.57 -27.43
N LEU A 505 10.19 10.68 -26.81
CA LEU A 505 9.79 11.90 -27.51
C LEU A 505 10.91 12.43 -28.40
N LYS A 506 12.17 12.32 -27.96
CA LYS A 506 13.34 12.74 -28.77
C LYS A 506 13.59 11.80 -29.93
N LEU A 507 13.37 10.51 -29.74
CA LEU A 507 13.55 9.49 -30.77
C LEU A 507 12.43 9.52 -31.82
N CYS A 508 11.23 9.92 -31.40
CA CYS A 508 10.04 10.03 -32.24
C CYS A 508 9.76 11.46 -32.72
N ALA A 509 10.67 12.43 -32.57
CA ALA A 509 10.50 13.81 -33.01
C ALA A 509 10.96 14.06 -34.46
#